data_AF-A0A1C9W3J4-F1
#
_entry.id   AF-A0A1C9W3J4-F1
#
_cell.length_a   1.000
_cell.length_b   1.000
_cell.length_c   1.000
_cell.angle_alpha   90.00
_cell.angle_beta   90.00
_cell.angle_gamma   90.00
#
_symmetry.space_group_name_H-M   'P 1'
#
loop_
_entity.id
_entity.type
_entity.pdbx_description
1 polymer ?
#
loop_
_entity_poly.entity_id
_entity_poly.type
_entity_poly.pdbx_seq_one_letter_code
_entity_poly.pdbx_strand_id
1 'polypeptide(L)'
;MPIPSHSLENDFPEYSDTIQRLNREDLKFKTESETYHKLDKQIRGLEERGVATDDNHFNSLKIQRAHLKDRLYHRISNSHQPPLH
;
A
#
# COMPACT_ATOMS: atom_id res chain seq x y z
N MET A 1 -7.54 14.97 13.66
CA MET A 1 -7.04 15.36 12.33
C MET A 1 -6.76 14.08 11.55
N PRO A 2 -7.35 13.84 10.37
CA PRO A 2 -6.98 12.68 9.57
C PRO A 2 -5.58 12.95 9.01
N ILE A 3 -4.61 12.17 9.46
CA ILE A 3 -3.24 12.17 8.96
C ILE A 3 -3.37 11.96 7.43
N PRO A 4 -2.78 12.82 6.59
CA PRO A 4 -2.81 12.60 5.14
C PRO A 4 -2.20 11.22 4.91
N SER A 5 -3.06 10.28 4.55
CA SER A 5 -2.74 8.87 4.47
C SER A 5 -1.69 8.72 3.39
N HIS A 6 -0.60 7.99 3.70
CA HIS A 6 0.25 7.40 2.66
C HIS A 6 -0.57 6.31 1.96
N SER A 7 -1.62 6.73 1.28
CA SER A 7 -2.41 5.94 0.37
C SER A 7 -1.61 5.74 -0.90
N LEU A 8 -1.90 4.66 -1.61
CA LEU A 8 -1.34 4.40 -2.93
C LEU A 8 -1.50 5.59 -3.89
N GLU A 9 -2.57 6.36 -3.75
CA GLU A 9 -2.83 7.58 -4.54
C GLU A 9 -1.68 8.60 -4.42
N ASN A 10 -1.00 8.68 -3.27
CA ASN A 10 0.14 9.57 -3.07
C ASN A 10 1.45 8.98 -3.61
N ASP A 11 1.63 7.66 -3.53
CA ASP A 11 2.80 6.96 -4.09
C ASP A 11 2.72 6.92 -5.64
N PHE A 12 1.50 6.87 -6.17
CA PHE A 12 1.19 6.66 -7.59
C PHE A 12 0.12 7.67 -8.07
N PRO A 13 0.42 8.98 -8.07
CA PRO A 13 -0.55 10.01 -8.46
C PRO A 13 -1.04 9.87 -9.91
N GLU A 14 -0.17 9.35 -10.80
CA GLU A 14 -0.54 9.07 -12.20
C GLU A 14 -1.64 8.01 -12.33
N TYR A 15 -1.72 7.08 -11.38
CA TYR A 15 -2.71 6.01 -11.35
C TYR A 15 -3.86 6.31 -10.37
N SER A 16 -3.94 7.52 -9.80
CA SER A 16 -4.94 7.87 -8.78
C SER A 16 -6.38 7.52 -9.22
N ASP A 17 -6.71 7.80 -10.48
CA ASP A 17 -8.04 7.51 -11.05
C ASP A 17 -8.31 5.98 -11.12
N THR A 18 -7.32 5.22 -11.58
CA THR A 18 -7.38 3.74 -11.64
C THR A 18 -7.47 3.14 -10.24
N ILE A 19 -6.71 3.68 -9.28
CA ILE A 19 -6.72 3.27 -7.88
C ILE A 19 -8.11 3.50 -7.29
N GLN A 20 -8.71 4.69 -7.46
CA GLN A 20 -10.05 4.97 -6.95
C GLN A 20 -11.10 4.06 -7.57
N ARG A 21 -11.01 3.80 -8.86
CA ARG A 21 -11.91 2.87 -9.55
C ARG A 21 -11.77 1.45 -8.99
N LEU A 22 -10.54 0.92 -8.91
CA LEU A 22 -10.27 -0.40 -8.33
C LEU A 22 -10.69 -0.50 -6.86
N ASN A 23 -10.55 0.57 -6.08
CA ASN A 23 -10.99 0.58 -4.68
C ASN A 23 -12.52 0.46 -4.52
N ARG A 24 -13.26 0.91 -5.53
CA ARG A 24 -14.73 0.82 -5.58
C ARG A 24 -15.22 -0.48 -6.21
N GLU A 25 -14.57 -0.92 -7.29
CA GLU A 25 -15.00 -2.09 -8.08
C GLU A 25 -14.37 -3.41 -7.58
N ASP A 26 -13.16 -3.37 -7.03
CA ASP A 26 -12.40 -4.53 -6.58
C ASP A 26 -12.20 -4.54 -5.06
N LEU A 27 -13.04 -5.31 -4.36
CA LEU A 27 -12.99 -5.46 -2.90
C LEU A 27 -11.65 -6.01 -2.39
N LYS A 28 -10.95 -6.82 -3.19
CA LYS A 28 -9.62 -7.34 -2.82
C LYS A 28 -8.61 -6.20 -2.78
N PHE A 29 -8.57 -5.38 -3.83
CA PHE A 29 -7.70 -4.21 -3.93
C PHE A 29 -7.96 -3.23 -2.78
N LYS A 30 -9.23 -2.98 -2.46
CA LYS A 30 -9.59 -2.18 -1.27
C LYS A 30 -8.98 -2.75 0.01
N THR A 31 -9.17 -4.04 0.26
CA THR A 31 -8.65 -4.73 1.46
C THR A 31 -7.12 -4.65 1.51
N GLU A 32 -6.45 -4.84 0.37
CA GLU A 32 -4.99 -4.73 0.24
C GLU A 32 -4.52 -3.29 0.50
N SER A 33 -5.19 -2.28 -0.06
CA SER A 33 -4.88 -0.88 0.18
C SER A 33 -5.04 -0.49 1.66
N GLU A 34 -6.10 -0.96 2.32
CA GLU A 34 -6.29 -0.75 3.76
C GLU A 34 -5.21 -1.44 4.59
N THR A 35 -4.77 -2.64 4.17
CA THR A 35 -3.69 -3.38 4.83
C THR A 35 -2.36 -2.64 4.70
N TYR A 36 -2.05 -2.12 3.51
CA TYR A 36 -0.87 -1.29 3.27
C TYR A 36 -0.84 -0.07 4.21
N HIS A 37 -1.98 0.63 4.31
CA HIS A 37 -2.10 1.79 5.19
C HIS A 37 -1.94 1.42 6.68
N LYS A 38 -2.50 0.28 7.11
CA LYS A 38 -2.31 -0.24 8.47
C LYS A 38 -0.86 -0.61 8.75
N LEU A 39 -0.15 -1.21 7.79
CA LEU A 39 1.27 -1.53 7.92
C LEU A 39 2.12 -0.28 8.07
N ASP A 40 1.90 0.75 7.24
CA ASP A 40 2.63 2.02 7.35
C ASP A 40 2.44 2.67 8.72
N LYS A 41 1.20 2.71 9.22
CA LYS A 41 0.89 3.22 10.56
C LYS A 41 1.57 2.41 11.67
N GLN A 42 1.61 1.09 11.53
CA GLN A 42 2.31 0.22 12.49
C GLN A 42 3.82 0.48 12.48
N ILE A 43 4.43 0.54 11.29
CA ILE A 43 5.86 0.84 11.12
C ILE A 43 6.19 2.17 11.81
N ARG A 44 5.43 3.24 11.52
CA ARG A 44 5.60 4.54 12.18
C ARG A 44 5.48 4.47 13.69
N GLY A 45 4.44 3.79 14.19
CA GLY A 45 4.23 3.65 15.63
C GLY A 45 5.36 2.85 16.31
N LEU A 46 6.01 1.93 15.61
CA LEU A 46 7.18 1.20 16.10
C LEU A 46 8.44 2.07 16.06
N GLU A 47 8.63 2.88 15.00
CA GLU A 47 9.72 3.85 14.91
C GLU A 47 9.63 4.90 16.04
N GLU A 48 8.43 5.42 16.32
CA GLU A 48 8.18 6.37 17.41
C GLU A 48 8.44 5.75 18.80
N ARG A 49 8.23 4.44 18.94
CA ARG A 49 8.56 3.69 20.17
C ARG A 49 10.05 3.38 20.32
N GLY A 50 10.87 3.74 19.34
CA GLY A 50 12.31 3.47 19.34
C GLY A 50 12.65 2.01 19.09
N VAL A 51 11.78 1.27 18.38
CA VAL A 51 12.09 -0.10 17.96
C VAL A 51 13.27 -0.04 17.01
N ALA A 52 14.40 -0.61 17.43
CA ALA A 52 15.61 -0.67 16.61
C ALA A 52 15.34 -1.50 15.34
N THR A 53 15.99 -1.14 14.24
CA THR A 53 15.91 -1.84 12.94
C THR A 53 16.29 -3.33 12.98
N ASP A 54 16.85 -3.81 14.09
CA ASP A 54 17.17 -5.22 14.38
C ASP A 54 15.95 -6.03 14.87
N ASP A 55 14.82 -5.39 15.15
CA ASP A 55 13.62 -6.11 15.54
C ASP A 55 13.07 -6.90 14.33
N ASN A 56 13.12 -8.23 14.43
CA ASN A 56 12.64 -9.15 13.40
C ASN A 56 11.18 -8.86 12.99
N HIS A 57 10.35 -8.36 13.90
CA HIS A 57 8.98 -7.96 13.61
C HIS A 57 8.97 -6.73 12.70
N PHE A 58 9.75 -5.70 13.03
CA PHE A 58 9.85 -4.49 12.22
C PHE A 58 10.35 -4.77 10.80
N ASN A 59 11.39 -5.60 10.66
CA ASN A 59 11.90 -5.99 9.36
C ASN A 59 10.84 -6.78 8.55
N SER A 60 10.09 -7.66 9.20
CA SER A 60 8.97 -8.39 8.59
C SER A 60 7.84 -7.46 8.12
N LEU A 61 7.55 -6.38 8.86
CA LEU A 61 6.56 -5.39 8.45
C LEU A 61 7.02 -4.59 7.22
N LYS A 62 8.29 -4.21 7.15
CA LYS A 62 8.86 -3.54 5.96
C LYS A 62 8.79 -4.43 4.73
N ILE A 63 9.13 -5.71 4.88
CA ILE A 63 9.01 -6.72 3.83
C ILE A 63 7.54 -6.84 3.38
N GLN A 64 6.60 -7.00 4.31
CA GLN A 64 5.18 -7.06 3.98
C GLN A 64 4.69 -5.81 3.26
N ARG A 65 5.09 -4.61 3.71
CA ARG A 65 4.76 -3.34 3.06
C ARG A 65 5.24 -3.32 1.61
N ALA A 66 6.48 -3.76 1.36
CA ALA A 66 7.04 -3.83 0.01
C ALA A 66 6.27 -4.81 -0.88
N HIS A 67 5.99 -6.03 -0.38
CA HIS A 67 5.19 -7.01 -1.12
C HIS A 67 3.77 -6.52 -1.41
N LEU A 68 3.13 -5.84 -0.46
CA LEU A 68 1.81 -5.26 -0.70
C LEU A 68 1.86 -4.17 -1.76
N LYS A 69 2.84 -3.27 -1.68
CA LYS A 69 3.02 -2.23 -2.70
C LYS A 69 3.19 -2.83 -4.10
N ASP A 70 4.02 -3.86 -4.21
CA ASP A 70 4.27 -4.56 -5.48
C ASP A 70 3.00 -5.22 -6.04
N ARG A 71 2.24 -5.92 -5.19
CA ARG A 71 0.94 -6.49 -5.57
C ARG A 71 -0.06 -5.44 -6.02
N LEU A 72 -0.20 -4.36 -5.26
CA LEU A 72 -1.10 -3.26 -5.56
C LEU A 72 -0.72 -2.61 -6.90
N TYR A 73 0.57 -2.36 -7.12
CA TYR A 73 1.09 -1.87 -8.39
C TYR A 73 0.77 -2.82 -9.55
N HIS A 74 0.97 -4.13 -9.37
CA HIS A 74 0.65 -5.11 -10.41
C HIS A 74 -0.85 -5.12 -10.75
N ARG A 75 -1.74 -4.96 -9.76
CA ARG A 75 -3.20 -4.85 -9.99
C ARG A 75 -3.57 -3.57 -10.75
N ILE A 76 -2.95 -2.45 -10.38
CA ILE A 76 -3.11 -1.16 -11.06
C ILE A 76 -2.63 -1.28 -12.51
N SER A 77 -1.41 -1.73 -12.73
CA SER A 77 -0.80 -1.90 -14.06
C SER A 77 -1.61 -2.86 -14.93
N ASN A 78 -2.10 -3.97 -14.36
CA ASN A 78 -2.93 -4.93 -15.08
C ASN A 78 -4.29 -4.35 -15.48
N SER A 79 -4.87 -3.47 -14.64
CA SER A 79 -6.13 -2.78 -14.96
C SER A 79 -5.94 -1.59 -15.92
N HIS A 80 -4.73 -1.02 -15.97
CA HIS A 80 -4.39 0.10 -16.84
C HIS A 80 -3.83 -0.33 -18.20
N GLN A 81 -3.26 -1.54 -18.32
CA GLN A 81 -2.87 -2.09 -19.61
C GLN A 81 -4.10 -2.57 -20.39
N PRO A 82 -4.36 -2.06 -21.62
CA PRO A 82 -5.19 -2.80 -22.55
C PRO A 82 -4.49 -4.15 -22.84
N PRO A 83 -5.24 -5.24 -23.06
CA PRO A 83 -4.64 -6.52 -23.44
C PRO A 83 -3.76 -6.29 -24.68
N LEU A 84 -2.44 -6.51 -24.55
CA LEU A 84 -1.60 -6.67 -25.72
C LEU A 84 -2.03 -7.98 -26.39
N HIS A 85 -2.53 -7.81 -27.60
CA HIS A 85 -2.96 -8.86 -28.53
C HIS A 85 -1.78 -9.74 -28.96
#